data_AF-A0A537I5W8-F1
#
_entry.id   AF-A0A537I5W8-F1
#
_cell.length_a   1.000
_cell.length_b   1.000
_cell.length_c   1.000
_cell.angle_alpha   90.00
_cell.angle_beta   90.00
_cell.angle_gamma   90.00
#
_symmetry.space_group_name_H-M   'P 1'
#
loop_
_entity.id
_entity.type
_entity.pdbx_description
1 polymer ?
#
loop_
_entity_poly.entity_id
_entity_poly.type
_entity_poly.pdbx_seq_one_letter_code
_entity_poly.pdbx_strand_id
1 'polypeptide(L)'
;MEVDPQNDESLARILTSKELAQFGDALLNFAYSLALTETIGKPRGRRVPDKVLAEAAVKAGLRKHLPTRVGRGEVANGLEALIGHSWLKKQLTLDEILACLKFESLTPANNFARLGELALSRLQK
;
A
#
# COMPACT_ATOMS: atom_id res chain seq x y z
N MET A 1 -33.60 2.36 15.15
CA MET A 1 -32.48 1.44 14.89
C MET A 1 -31.50 2.22 14.06
N GLU A 2 -30.51 2.84 14.72
CA GLU A 2 -29.51 3.65 14.05
C GLU A 2 -28.64 2.73 13.20
N VAL A 3 -28.62 2.95 11.89
CA VAL A 3 -27.69 2.31 10.98
C VAL A 3 -26.38 3.09 11.12
N ASP A 4 -25.39 2.48 11.75
CA ASP A 4 -24.02 2.98 11.78
C ASP A 4 -23.52 3.14 10.32
N PRO A 5 -23.20 4.37 9.84
CA PRO A 5 -22.82 4.59 8.45
C PRO A 5 -21.38 4.16 8.12
N GLN A 6 -20.60 3.64 9.07
CA GLN A 6 -19.15 3.53 8.90
C GLN A 6 -18.60 2.25 8.24
N ASN A 7 -19.40 1.25 7.88
CA ASN A 7 -18.82 -0.10 7.77
C ASN A 7 -19.06 -0.89 6.48
N ASP A 8 -18.93 -0.25 5.31
CA ASP A 8 -18.55 -0.96 4.07
C ASP A 8 -18.14 0.03 2.96
N GLU A 9 -16.94 0.62 3.06
CA GLU A 9 -16.33 1.22 1.88
C GLU A 9 -15.92 0.11 0.92
N SER A 10 -16.58 0.03 -0.23
CA SER A 10 -16.22 -0.97 -1.24
C SER A 10 -14.75 -0.83 -1.62
N LEU A 11 -14.05 -1.95 -1.79
CA LEU A 11 -12.63 -1.96 -2.14
C LEU A 11 -12.31 -1.04 -3.34
N ALA A 12 -13.20 -0.98 -4.34
CA ALA A 12 -13.05 -0.08 -5.48
C ALA A 12 -13.03 1.41 -5.09
N ARG A 13 -13.83 1.83 -4.10
CA ARG A 13 -13.81 3.21 -3.56
C ARG A 13 -12.49 3.51 -2.85
N ILE A 14 -12.02 2.59 -2.00
CA ILE A 14 -10.72 2.72 -1.31
C ILE A 14 -9.60 2.90 -2.35
N LEU A 15 -9.52 1.98 -3.32
CA LEU A 15 -8.46 1.96 -4.34
C LEU A 15 -8.49 3.17 -5.30
N THR A 16 -9.59 3.93 -5.34
CA THR A 16 -9.72 5.10 -6.23
C THR A 16 -9.71 6.44 -5.49
N SER A 17 -9.60 6.43 -4.16
CA SER A 17 -9.48 7.67 -3.37
C SER A 17 -8.11 8.30 -3.55
N LYS A 18 -8.11 9.57 -3.98
CA LYS A 18 -6.88 10.35 -4.18
C LYS A 18 -6.28 10.79 -2.85
N GLU A 19 -7.12 11.10 -1.88
CA GLU A 19 -6.74 11.54 -0.54
C GLU A 19 -6.03 10.41 0.21
N LEU A 20 -6.60 9.19 0.13
CA LEU A 20 -5.98 8.00 0.68
C LEU A 20 -4.66 7.67 -0.03
N ALA A 21 -4.62 7.79 -1.37
CA ALA A 21 -3.38 7.57 -2.14
C ALA A 21 -2.27 8.55 -1.72
N GLN A 22 -2.57 9.84 -1.61
CA GLN A 22 -1.59 10.85 -1.20
C GLN A 22 -1.04 10.60 0.21
N PHE A 23 -1.92 10.25 1.16
CA PHE A 23 -1.50 9.87 2.51
C PHE A 23 -0.65 8.59 2.49
N GLY A 24 -1.08 7.59 1.72
CA GLY A 24 -0.38 6.32 1.53
C GLY A 24 1.00 6.46 0.91
N ASP A 25 1.18 7.33 -0.09
CA ASP A 25 2.47 7.64 -0.71
C ASP A 25 3.45 8.20 0.33
N ALA A 26 3.00 9.17 1.15
CA ALA A 26 3.83 9.71 2.22
C ALA A 26 4.24 8.64 3.24
N LEU A 27 3.30 7.79 3.67
CA LEU A 27 3.55 6.68 4.59
C LEU A 27 4.53 5.65 4.00
N LEU A 28 4.34 5.24 2.74
CA LEU A 28 5.19 4.26 2.08
C LEU A 28 6.60 4.80 1.85
N ASN A 29 6.74 6.07 1.48
CA ASN A 29 8.03 6.71 1.32
C ASN A 29 8.79 6.79 2.65
N PHE A 30 8.10 7.10 3.75
CA PHE A 30 8.68 7.07 5.08
C PHE A 30 9.13 5.65 5.47
N ALA A 31 8.23 4.66 5.38
CA ALA A 31 8.53 3.29 5.74
C ALA A 31 9.66 2.69 4.89
N TYR A 32 9.71 3.00 3.59
CA TYR A 32 10.78 2.56 2.71
C TYR A 32 12.12 3.21 3.05
N SER A 33 12.12 4.51 3.34
CA SER A 33 13.31 5.24 3.81
C SER A 33 13.84 4.67 5.13
N LEU A 34 12.94 4.35 6.05
CA LEU A 34 13.26 3.73 7.34
C LEU A 34 13.84 2.32 7.15
N ALA A 35 13.18 1.49 6.36
CA ALA A 35 13.68 0.14 6.05
C ALA A 35 15.08 0.18 5.43
N LEU A 36 15.35 1.08 4.49
CA LEU A 36 16.69 1.27 3.93
C LEU A 36 17.70 1.78 4.95
N THR A 37 17.28 2.70 5.82
CA THR A 37 18.14 3.24 6.88
C THR A 37 18.60 2.15 7.83
N GLU A 38 17.68 1.29 8.26
CA GLU A 38 17.96 0.17 9.18
C GLU A 38 18.80 -0.92 8.51
N THR A 39 18.51 -1.28 7.26
CA THR A 39 19.27 -2.31 6.53
C THR A 39 20.70 -1.87 6.22
N ILE A 40 20.92 -0.58 5.92
CA ILE A 40 22.24 -0.06 5.55
C ILE A 40 23.02 0.45 6.79
N GLY A 41 22.34 0.68 7.92
CA GLY A 41 22.92 1.22 9.15
C GLY A 41 23.26 2.72 9.09
N LYS A 42 22.65 3.47 8.16
CA LYS A 42 22.84 4.93 8.04
C LYS A 42 21.59 5.64 7.52
N PRO A 43 21.25 6.85 8.00
CA PRO A 43 20.07 7.59 7.54
C PRO A 43 20.02 7.77 6.02
N ARG A 44 18.90 7.38 5.42
CA ARG A 44 18.60 7.53 3.99
C ARG A 44 17.14 7.92 3.78
N GLY A 45 16.92 8.97 2.99
CA GLY A 45 15.61 9.29 2.42
C GLY A 45 15.53 8.81 0.98
N ARG A 46 14.51 8.02 0.63
CA ARG A 46 14.27 7.60 -0.76
C ARG A 46 12.77 7.48 -1.02
N ARG A 47 12.35 8.04 -2.15
CA ARG A 47 11.00 7.85 -2.69
C ARG A 47 10.90 6.47 -3.36
N VAL A 48 9.78 5.79 -3.16
CA VAL A 48 9.49 4.55 -3.90
C VAL A 48 9.16 4.92 -5.35
N PRO A 49 9.76 4.27 -6.36
CA PRO A 49 9.39 4.55 -7.74
C PRO A 49 7.98 4.04 -8.08
N ASP A 50 7.15 4.84 -8.74
CA ASP A 50 5.79 4.45 -9.16
C ASP A 50 5.76 3.17 -10.00
N LYS A 51 6.87 2.86 -10.71
CA LYS A 51 7.00 1.59 -11.44
C LYS A 51 6.89 0.39 -10.52
N VAL A 52 7.58 0.46 -9.40
CA VAL A 52 7.65 -0.60 -8.40
C VAL A 52 6.28 -0.78 -7.77
N LEU A 53 5.61 0.31 -7.40
CA LEU A 53 4.28 0.28 -6.80
C LEU A 53 3.22 -0.23 -7.78
N ALA A 54 3.25 0.20 -9.03
CA ALA A 54 2.30 -0.29 -10.03
C ALA A 54 2.50 -1.79 -10.31
N GLU A 55 3.75 -2.26 -10.41
CA GLU A 55 4.05 -3.68 -10.58
C GLU A 55 3.59 -4.49 -9.35
N ALA A 56 3.85 -3.98 -8.15
CA ALA A 56 3.41 -4.57 -6.90
C ALA A 56 1.88 -4.65 -6.80
N ALA A 57 1.17 -3.60 -7.20
CA ALA A 57 -0.30 -3.56 -7.21
C ALA A 57 -0.90 -4.62 -8.15
N VAL A 58 -0.29 -4.83 -9.32
CA VAL A 58 -0.68 -5.90 -10.24
C VAL A 58 -0.43 -7.27 -9.61
N LYS A 59 0.75 -7.49 -9.01
CA LYS A 59 1.12 -8.75 -8.36
C LYS A 59 0.21 -9.10 -7.18
N ALA A 60 -0.15 -8.11 -6.37
CA ALA A 60 -1.10 -8.25 -5.26
C ALA A 60 -2.56 -8.45 -5.71
N GLY A 61 -2.83 -8.45 -7.02
CA GLY A 61 -4.16 -8.69 -7.57
C GLY A 61 -5.10 -7.49 -7.50
N LEU A 62 -4.62 -6.27 -7.25
CA LEU A 62 -5.45 -5.06 -7.16
C LEU A 62 -6.04 -4.64 -8.51
N ARG A 63 -5.37 -4.96 -9.61
CA ARG A 63 -5.75 -4.53 -10.96
C ARG A 63 -7.18 -4.92 -11.33
N LYS A 64 -7.68 -6.06 -10.86
CA LYS A 64 -9.04 -6.57 -11.15
C LYS A 64 -10.14 -5.80 -10.41
N HIS A 65 -9.78 -5.03 -9.39
CA HIS A 65 -10.71 -4.21 -8.58
C HIS A 65 -10.74 -2.75 -9.00
N LEU A 66 -9.80 -2.34 -9.87
CA LEU A 66 -9.74 -0.99 -10.44
C LEU A 66 -10.59 -0.89 -11.72
N PRO A 67 -11.06 0.33 -12.08
CA PRO A 67 -11.76 0.55 -13.34
C PRO A 67 -10.98 0.04 -14.57
N THR A 68 -11.69 -0.26 -15.65
CA THR A 68 -11.08 -0.82 -16.86
C THR A 68 -10.07 0.14 -17.49
N ARG A 69 -10.37 1.45 -17.50
CA ARG A 69 -9.54 2.51 -18.09
C ARG A 69 -8.75 3.24 -17.00
N VAL A 70 -7.66 2.63 -16.57
CA VAL A 70 -6.69 3.24 -15.62
C VAL A 70 -5.28 3.08 -16.15
N GLY A 71 -4.49 4.15 -16.04
CA GLY A 71 -3.07 4.13 -16.35
C GLY A 71 -2.22 3.51 -15.24
N ARG A 72 -0.92 3.39 -15.50
CA ARG A 72 0.03 2.80 -14.55
C ARG A 72 0.12 3.60 -13.24
N GLY A 73 0.00 4.93 -13.32
CA GLY A 73 0.00 5.79 -12.14
C GLY A 73 -1.20 5.50 -11.25
N GLU A 74 -2.41 5.41 -11.80
CA GLU A 74 -3.59 5.09 -11.01
C GLU A 74 -3.53 3.67 -10.40
N VAL A 75 -2.85 2.73 -11.07
CA VAL A 75 -2.60 1.39 -10.50
C VAL A 75 -1.66 1.47 -9.29
N ALA A 76 -0.61 2.28 -9.34
CA ALA A 76 0.25 2.54 -8.17
C ALA A 76 -0.54 3.22 -7.04
N ASN A 77 -1.31 4.26 -7.37
CA ASN A 77 -2.15 4.99 -6.42
C ASN A 77 -3.14 4.07 -5.71
N GLY A 78 -3.65 3.04 -6.38
CA GLY A 78 -4.53 2.06 -5.75
C GLY A 78 -3.85 1.30 -4.60
N LEU A 79 -2.60 0.90 -4.78
CA LEU A 79 -1.82 0.28 -3.69
C LEU A 79 -1.55 1.29 -2.57
N GLU A 80 -1.16 2.52 -2.91
CA GLU A 80 -0.95 3.58 -1.91
C GLU A 80 -2.22 3.82 -1.09
N ALA A 81 -3.37 3.95 -1.74
CA ALA A 81 -4.65 4.18 -1.09
C ALA A 81 -5.06 3.02 -0.17
N LEU A 82 -4.83 1.78 -0.61
CA LEU A 82 -5.07 0.60 0.21
C LEU A 82 -4.26 0.62 1.51
N ILE A 83 -2.95 0.92 1.41
CA ILE A 83 -2.08 0.97 2.59
C ILE A 83 -2.45 2.15 3.48
N GLY A 84 -2.72 3.31 2.90
CA GLY A 84 -3.17 4.50 3.63
C GLY A 84 -4.45 4.24 4.43
N HIS A 85 -5.46 3.64 3.79
CA HIS A 85 -6.70 3.25 4.46
C HIS A 85 -6.48 2.25 5.59
N SER A 86 -5.75 1.15 5.30
CA SER A 86 -5.49 0.09 6.27
C SER A 86 -4.74 0.61 7.51
N TRP A 87 -3.81 1.54 7.31
CA TRP A 87 -3.13 2.23 8.41
C TRP A 87 -4.09 3.08 9.25
N LEU A 88 -4.91 3.91 8.61
CA LEU A 88 -5.86 4.80 9.30
C LEU A 88 -6.89 4.01 10.11
N LYS A 89 -7.33 2.85 9.60
CA LYS A 89 -8.22 1.91 10.29
C LYS A 89 -7.51 1.04 11.34
N LYS A 90 -6.22 1.28 11.62
CA LYS A 90 -5.41 0.49 12.56
C LYS A 90 -5.33 -1.01 12.22
N GLN A 91 -5.57 -1.34 10.95
CA GLN A 91 -5.44 -2.68 10.42
C GLN A 91 -3.99 -2.99 10.03
N LEU A 92 -3.10 -2.00 9.91
CA LEU A 92 -1.65 -2.20 9.70
C LEU A 92 -0.83 -1.37 10.68
N THR A 93 0.28 -1.93 11.13
CA THR A 93 1.28 -1.26 11.97
C THR A 93 2.57 -0.97 11.21
N LEU A 94 3.43 -0.10 11.75
CA LEU A 94 4.69 0.25 11.09
C LEU A 94 5.62 -0.94 11.00
N ASP A 95 5.70 -1.72 12.08
CA ASP A 95 6.58 -2.89 12.17
C ASP A 95 6.19 -3.95 11.13
N GLU A 96 4.90 -4.14 10.87
CA GLU A 96 4.43 -5.06 9.83
C GLU A 96 4.75 -4.56 8.42
N ILE A 97 4.59 -3.26 8.18
CA ILE A 97 5.02 -2.64 6.93
C ILE A 97 6.53 -2.87 6.74
N LEU A 98 7.34 -2.54 7.75
CA LEU A 98 8.79 -2.71 7.70
C LEU A 98 9.19 -4.17 7.50
N ALA A 99 8.52 -5.12 8.17
CA ALA A 99 8.75 -6.54 8.00
C ALA A 99 8.52 -6.99 6.55
N CYS A 100 7.46 -6.48 5.89
CA CYS A 100 7.23 -6.73 4.47
C CYS A 100 8.31 -6.08 3.59
N LEU A 101 8.69 -4.83 3.86
CA LEU A 101 9.65 -4.09 3.04
C LEU A 101 11.09 -4.63 3.14
N LYS A 102 11.47 -5.14 4.31
CA LYS A 102 12.79 -5.77 4.57
C LYS A 102 12.84 -7.24 4.14
N PHE A 103 11.70 -7.84 3.80
CA PHE A 103 11.65 -9.26 3.47
C PHE A 103 12.52 -9.59 2.25
N GLU A 104 13.25 -10.70 2.31
CA GLU A 104 14.24 -11.10 1.31
C GLU A 104 13.62 -11.30 -0.07
N SER A 105 13.90 -10.39 -1.00
CA SER A 105 14.04 -10.72 -2.41
C SER A 105 14.82 -9.64 -3.16
N LEU A 106 15.50 -10.05 -4.23
CA LEU A 106 16.28 -9.20 -5.15
C LEU A 106 15.45 -8.09 -5.85
N THR A 107 14.14 -7.98 -5.57
CA THR A 107 13.21 -7.09 -6.29
C THR A 107 12.24 -6.35 -5.35
N PRO A 108 12.33 -5.00 -5.26
CA PRO A 108 11.44 -4.20 -4.41
C PRO A 108 9.93 -4.45 -4.64
N ALA A 109 9.51 -4.73 -5.88
CA ALA A 109 8.09 -4.90 -6.22
C ALA A 109 7.42 -6.09 -5.50
N ASN A 110 8.16 -7.18 -5.24
CA ASN A 110 7.59 -8.34 -4.54
C ASN A 110 7.31 -8.03 -3.06
N ASN A 111 8.17 -7.22 -2.43
CA ASN A 111 8.02 -6.81 -1.04
C ASN A 111 6.76 -5.94 -0.87
N PHE A 112 6.55 -4.99 -1.79
CA PHE A 112 5.33 -4.18 -1.81
C PHE A 112 4.08 -5.00 -2.20
N ALA A 113 4.21 -6.01 -3.06
CA ALA A 113 3.09 -6.88 -3.41
C ALA A 113 2.59 -7.65 -2.18
N ARG A 114 3.51 -8.26 -1.42
CA ARG A 114 3.20 -8.93 -0.15
C ARG A 114 2.54 -7.99 0.86
N LEU A 115 2.99 -6.74 0.94
CA LEU A 115 2.35 -5.74 1.78
C LEU A 115 0.91 -5.46 1.34
N GLY A 116 0.66 -5.35 0.03
CA GLY A 116 -0.68 -5.22 -0.52
C GLY A 116 -1.58 -6.42 -0.21
N GLU A 117 -1.07 -7.64 -0.35
CA GLU A 117 -1.77 -8.88 0.01
C GLU A 117 -2.13 -8.94 1.49
N LEU A 118 -1.19 -8.54 2.37
CA LEU A 118 -1.43 -8.46 3.80
C LEU A 118 -2.55 -7.48 4.11
N ALA A 119 -2.53 -6.29 3.50
CA ALA A 119 -3.60 -5.29 3.67
C ALA A 119 -4.96 -5.82 3.20
N LEU A 120 -5.03 -6.44 2.01
CA LEU A 120 -6.26 -7.05 1.49
C LEU A 120 -6.82 -8.11 2.43
N SER A 121 -5.97 -8.96 3.00
CA SER A 121 -6.39 -10.02 3.92
C SER A 121 -7.06 -9.50 5.20
N ARG A 122 -6.81 -8.24 5.57
CA ARG A 122 -7.36 -7.60 6.78
C ARG A 122 -8.64 -6.81 6.51
N LEU A 123 -8.91 -6.47 5.26
CA LEU A 123 -10.18 -5.87 4.84
C LEU A 123 -11.32 -6.90 4.76
N GLN A 124 -11.00 -8.19 4.67
CA GLN A 124 -11.96 -9.29 4.52
C GLN A 124 -12.39 -9.91 5.87
N LYS A 125 -12.00 -9.31 7.00
CA LYS A 125 -12.33 -9.73 8.36
C LYS A 125 -13.11 -8.64 9.07
#